data_AF-A0A101XY57-F1
#
_entry.id   AF-A0A101XY57-F1
#
_cell.length_a   1.000
_cell.length_b   1.000
_cell.length_c   1.000
_cell.angle_alpha   90.00
_cell.angle_beta   90.00
_cell.angle_gamma   90.00
#
_symmetry.space_group_name_H-M   'P 1'
#
loop_
_entity.id
_entity.type
_entity.pdbx_description
1 polymer ?
#
loop_
_entity_poly.entity_id
_entity_poly.type
_entity_poly.pdbx_seq_one_letter_code
_entity_poly.pdbx_strand_id
1 'polypeptide(L)'
;MSMLVAMCLFSLSMSISPGPVNMTILSSGVNYGFRRAFSIVSGATIGFVLLLIVVGLGLSNIVAQVPFFYDLLRYAGSCYMIVIGYKILTARPDMKTTDAQELNYRHGFLMQWLNPKAWIACLSGVSAFGLNDSYSMLTIFVCIYFPICYLSLSAWAFIGVKLVFLTRIKNGIRWFNIAMGGMLMLVAVYLLLSRIP
;
A
#
# COMPACT_ATOMS: atom_id res chain seq x y z
N MET A 1 -22.86 -6.89 16.94
CA MET A 1 -22.08 -5.75 16.45
C MET A 1 -22.77 -5.20 15.20
N SER A 2 -23.07 -3.91 15.11
CA SER A 2 -23.71 -3.37 13.90
C SER A 2 -22.77 -3.53 12.70
N MET A 3 -23.31 -3.81 11.52
CA MET A 3 -22.54 -4.07 10.29
C MET A 3 -21.57 -2.92 9.96
N LEU A 4 -21.98 -1.68 10.21
CA LEU A 4 -21.15 -0.48 10.04
C LEU A 4 -19.90 -0.51 10.93
N VAL A 5 -20.03 -0.92 12.20
CA VAL A 5 -18.88 -1.04 13.11
C VAL A 5 -17.92 -2.12 12.63
N ALA A 6 -18.44 -3.25 12.13
CA ALA A 6 -17.61 -4.30 11.54
C ALA A 6 -16.85 -3.80 10.31
N MET A 7 -17.50 -3.03 9.43
CA MET A 7 -16.86 -2.41 8.26
C MET A 7 -15.74 -1.44 8.66
N CYS A 8 -15.97 -0.59 9.68
CA CYS A 8 -14.97 0.32 10.19
C CYS A 8 -13.74 -0.43 10.76
N LEU A 9 -13.97 -1.41 11.62
CA LEU A 9 -12.90 -2.21 12.23
C LEU A 9 -12.11 -3.00 11.19
N PHE A 10 -12.79 -3.57 10.20
CA PHE A 10 -12.15 -4.27 9.08
C PHE A 10 -11.30 -3.32 8.22
N SER A 11 -11.85 -2.15 7.86
CA SER A 11 -11.15 -1.16 7.05
C SER A 11 -9.90 -0.66 7.77
N LEU A 12 -10.01 -0.41 9.08
CA LEU A 12 -8.89 0.02 9.92
C LEU A 12 -7.83 -1.07 10.01
N SER A 13 -8.21 -2.30 10.36
CA SER A 13 -7.27 -3.41 10.53
C SER A 13 -6.49 -3.71 9.26
N MET A 14 -7.17 -3.75 8.11
CA MET A 14 -6.53 -4.00 6.82
C MET A 14 -5.61 -2.84 6.37
N SER A 15 -6.00 -1.60 6.65
CA SER A 15 -5.23 -0.40 6.24
C SER A 15 -4.02 -0.12 7.13
N ILE A 16 -4.22 -0.17 8.45
CA ILE A 16 -3.18 0.22 9.42
C ILE A 16 -2.07 -0.83 9.54
N SER A 17 -2.40 -2.11 9.27
CA SER A 17 -1.44 -3.20 9.38
C SER A 17 -0.19 -2.94 8.52
N PRO A 18 1.02 -3.22 9.01
CA PRO A 18 2.24 -3.02 8.23
C PRO A 18 2.20 -3.80 6.91
N GLY A 19 2.82 -3.24 5.87
CA GLY A 19 2.83 -3.83 4.53
C GLY A 19 3.60 -2.97 3.54
N PRO A 20 3.75 -3.41 2.28
CA PRO A 20 4.64 -2.77 1.33
C PRO A 20 4.35 -1.28 1.08
N VAL A 21 3.07 -0.93 0.95
CA VAL A 21 2.63 0.47 0.76
C VAL A 21 2.93 1.32 2.00
N ASN A 22 2.63 0.81 3.19
CA ASN A 22 2.90 1.48 4.47
C ASN A 22 4.41 1.72 4.68
N MET A 23 5.24 0.72 4.33
CA MET A 23 6.70 0.83 4.38
C MET A 23 7.23 1.92 3.43
N THR A 24 6.66 1.98 2.23
CA THR A 24 7.01 2.98 1.23
C THR A 24 6.65 4.40 1.70
N ILE A 25 5.46 4.57 2.28
CA ILE A 25 4.99 5.84 2.83
C ILE A 25 5.84 6.27 4.03
N LEU A 26 6.10 5.36 4.97
CA LEU A 26 6.95 5.61 6.14
C LEU A 26 8.34 6.07 5.70
N SER A 27 8.94 5.34 4.75
CA SER A 27 10.25 5.67 4.21
C SER A 27 10.28 7.02 3.51
N SER A 28 9.23 7.34 2.72
CA SER A 28 9.10 8.67 2.14
C SER A 28 8.95 9.77 3.19
N GLY A 29 8.28 9.50 4.31
CA GLY A 29 8.14 10.45 5.41
C GLY A 29 9.49 10.76 6.07
N VAL A 30 10.32 9.75 6.28
CA VAL A 30 11.68 9.89 6.84
C VAL A 30 12.62 10.63 5.89
N ASN A 31 12.65 10.21 4.62
CA ASN A 31 13.63 10.73 3.65
C ASN A 31 13.23 12.08 3.06
N TYR A 32 11.93 12.34 2.90
CA TYR A 32 11.45 13.45 2.08
C TYR A 32 10.36 14.29 2.73
N GLY A 33 9.99 13.99 3.98
CA GLY A 33 9.03 14.76 4.75
C GLY A 33 7.56 14.57 4.35
N PHE A 34 6.70 15.32 5.03
CA PHE A 34 5.25 15.08 5.00
C PHE A 34 4.63 15.27 3.62
N ARG A 35 5.00 16.35 2.91
CA ARG A 35 4.39 16.70 1.61
C ARG A 35 4.56 15.58 0.58
N ARG A 36 5.73 14.94 0.52
CA ARG A 36 5.99 13.85 -0.43
C ARG A 36 5.30 12.57 -0.01
N ALA A 37 5.38 12.21 1.28
CA ALA A 37 4.67 11.06 1.81
C ALA A 37 3.15 11.16 1.56
N PHE A 38 2.57 12.34 1.73
CA PHE A 38 1.16 12.60 1.48
C PHE A 38 0.76 12.41 0.02
N SER A 39 1.63 12.78 -0.94
CA SER A 39 1.39 12.49 -2.37
C SER A 39 1.24 10.97 -2.62
N ILE A 40 2.09 10.15 -1.99
CA ILE A 40 2.00 8.69 -2.06
C ILE A 40 0.72 8.18 -1.38
N VAL A 41 0.37 8.73 -0.22
CA VAL A 41 -0.88 8.41 0.51
C VAL A 41 -2.11 8.64 -0.37
N SER A 42 -2.21 9.80 -1.03
CA SER A 42 -3.34 10.11 -1.90
C SER A 42 -3.40 9.13 -3.07
N GLY A 43 -2.27 8.86 -3.72
CA GLY A 43 -2.19 7.89 -4.81
C GLY A 43 -2.60 6.47 -4.39
N ALA A 44 -2.10 6.00 -3.25
CA ALA A 44 -2.41 4.69 -2.71
C ALA A 44 -3.89 4.55 -2.31
N THR A 45 -4.46 5.56 -1.65
CA THR A 45 -5.88 5.56 -1.27
C THR A 45 -6.78 5.53 -2.51
N ILE A 46 -6.50 6.39 -3.51
CA ILE A 46 -7.26 6.40 -4.77
C ILE A 46 -7.13 5.06 -5.48
N GLY A 47 -5.90 4.53 -5.59
CA GLY A 47 -5.66 3.22 -6.18
C GLY A 47 -6.44 2.11 -5.49
N PHE A 48 -6.52 2.15 -4.15
CA PHE A 48 -7.23 1.15 -3.36
C PHE A 48 -8.74 1.25 -3.57
N VAL A 49 -9.29 2.46 -3.52
CA VAL A 49 -10.73 2.65 -3.66
C VAL A 49 -11.19 2.26 -5.06
N LEU A 50 -10.43 2.59 -6.10
CA LEU A 50 -10.74 2.12 -7.45
C LEU A 50 -10.67 0.59 -7.55
N LEU A 51 -9.65 -0.03 -6.96
CA LEU A 51 -9.57 -1.49 -6.89
C LEU A 51 -10.78 -2.09 -6.17
N LEU A 52 -11.16 -1.54 -5.01
CA LEU A 52 -12.30 -2.00 -4.22
C LEU A 52 -13.62 -1.90 -5.00
N ILE A 53 -13.86 -0.76 -5.68
CA ILE A 53 -15.02 -0.58 -6.54
C ILE A 53 -15.03 -1.64 -7.64
N VAL A 54 -13.92 -1.79 -8.35
CA VAL A 54 -13.81 -2.73 -9.47
C VAL A 54 -14.03 -4.19 -9.01
N VAL A 55 -13.45 -4.58 -7.87
CA VAL A 55 -13.65 -5.91 -7.27
C VAL A 55 -15.11 -6.09 -6.83
N GLY A 56 -15.72 -5.08 -6.18
CA GLY A 56 -17.11 -5.13 -5.72
C GLY A 56 -18.15 -5.09 -6.84
N LEU A 57 -17.80 -4.56 -8.01
CA LEU A 57 -18.63 -4.63 -9.23
C LEU A 57 -18.52 -5.98 -9.96
N GLY A 58 -17.74 -6.93 -9.43
CA GLY A 58 -17.67 -8.29 -9.96
C GLY A 58 -16.46 -8.61 -10.83
N LEU A 59 -15.40 -7.76 -10.85
CA LEU A 59 -14.14 -8.13 -11.52
C LEU A 59 -13.55 -9.43 -10.94
N SER A 60 -13.82 -9.74 -9.67
CA SER A 60 -13.43 -11.01 -9.04
C SER A 60 -13.88 -12.24 -9.84
N ASN A 61 -15.05 -12.20 -10.47
CA ASN A 61 -15.56 -13.29 -11.30
C ASN A 61 -14.77 -13.44 -12.61
N ILE A 62 -14.31 -12.32 -13.19
CA ILE A 62 -13.46 -12.31 -14.39
C ILE A 62 -12.07 -12.81 -14.04
N VAL A 63 -11.51 -12.36 -12.92
CA VAL A 63 -10.20 -12.81 -12.42
C VAL A 63 -10.19 -14.31 -12.17
N ALA A 64 -11.29 -14.88 -11.65
CA ALA A 64 -11.43 -16.33 -11.45
C ALA A 64 -11.39 -17.13 -12.77
N GLN A 65 -11.68 -16.51 -13.91
CA GLN A 65 -11.61 -17.12 -15.23
C GLN A 65 -10.22 -16.96 -15.89
N VAL A 66 -9.32 -16.17 -15.32
CA VAL A 66 -7.96 -15.94 -15.83
C VAL A 66 -6.97 -16.73 -14.97
N PRO A 67 -6.62 -17.98 -15.35
CA PRO A 67 -5.88 -18.90 -14.48
C PRO A 67 -4.47 -18.42 -14.08
N PHE A 68 -3.87 -17.51 -14.86
CA PHE A 68 -2.53 -16.95 -14.60
C PHE A 68 -2.56 -15.54 -14.01
N PHE A 69 -3.73 -14.99 -13.65
CA PHE A 69 -3.83 -13.61 -13.16
C PHE A 69 -3.02 -13.40 -11.88
N TYR A 70 -3.19 -14.28 -10.90
CA TYR A 70 -2.47 -14.18 -9.63
C TYR A 70 -0.96 -14.41 -9.80
N ASP A 71 -0.55 -15.26 -10.75
CA ASP A 71 0.86 -15.39 -11.12
C ASP A 71 1.42 -14.11 -11.71
N LEU A 72 0.69 -13.47 -12.65
CA LEU A 72 1.10 -12.19 -13.22
C LEU A 72 1.20 -11.11 -12.14
N LEU A 73 0.20 -11.02 -11.26
CA LEU A 73 0.20 -10.11 -10.13
C LEU A 73 1.37 -10.37 -9.18
N ARG A 74 1.70 -11.63 -8.92
CA ARG A 74 2.86 -12.04 -8.11
C ARG A 74 4.16 -11.56 -8.74
N TYR A 75 4.39 -11.87 -10.02
CA TYR A 75 5.63 -11.50 -10.69
C TYR A 75 5.77 -9.98 -10.85
N ALA A 76 4.72 -9.30 -11.32
CA ALA A 76 4.71 -7.86 -11.50
C ALA A 76 4.84 -7.13 -10.15
N GLY A 77 4.10 -7.59 -9.14
CA GLY A 77 4.16 -7.11 -7.77
C GLY A 77 5.55 -7.22 -7.16
N SER A 78 6.14 -8.41 -7.21
CA SER A 78 7.49 -8.64 -6.71
C SER A 78 8.53 -7.79 -7.43
N CYS A 79 8.47 -7.71 -8.77
CA CYS A 79 9.39 -6.87 -9.55
C CYS A 79 9.28 -5.40 -9.11
N TYR A 80 8.06 -4.89 -8.99
CA TYR A 80 7.81 -3.51 -8.58
C TYR A 80 8.26 -3.25 -7.14
N MET A 81 7.99 -4.18 -6.21
CA MET A 81 8.46 -4.08 -4.83
C MET A 81 9.99 -4.08 -4.73
N ILE A 82 10.70 -4.86 -5.56
CA ILE A 82 12.17 -4.82 -5.64
C ILE A 82 12.65 -3.46 -6.13
N VAL A 83 12.00 -2.89 -7.15
CA VAL A 83 12.34 -1.54 -7.66
C VAL A 83 12.15 -0.48 -6.58
N ILE A 84 11.02 -0.50 -5.86
CA ILE A 84 10.76 0.46 -4.77
C ILE A 84 11.72 0.23 -3.60
N GLY A 85 11.96 -1.03 -3.23
CA GLY A 85 12.91 -1.41 -2.19
C GLY A 85 14.32 -0.93 -2.51
N TYR A 86 14.75 -1.05 -3.76
CA TYR A 86 16.04 -0.55 -4.24
C TYR A 86 16.13 0.97 -4.14
N LYS A 87 15.10 1.69 -4.63
CA LYS A 87 15.03 3.16 -4.50
C LYS A 87 15.12 3.62 -3.05
N ILE A 88 14.48 2.92 -2.12
CA ILE A 88 14.56 3.21 -0.69
C ILE A 88 15.96 2.92 -0.15
N LEU A 89 16.52 1.75 -0.46
CA LEU A 89 17.84 1.31 0.02
C LEU A 89 18.95 2.28 -0.41
N THR A 90 18.85 2.84 -1.62
CA THR A 90 19.84 3.79 -2.17
C THR A 90 19.48 5.25 -1.93
N ALA A 91 18.40 5.56 -1.20
CA ALA A 91 17.96 6.94 -0.98
C ALA A 91 19.00 7.75 -0.19
N ARG A 92 19.26 8.97 -0.65
CA ARG A 92 20.24 9.93 -0.09
C ARG A 92 19.55 11.26 0.20
N PRO A 93 18.95 11.44 1.39
CA PRO A 93 18.11 12.60 1.70
C PRO A 93 18.84 13.96 1.69
N ASP A 94 20.16 13.99 1.85
CA ASP A 94 20.95 15.24 1.93
C ASP A 94 21.25 15.87 0.56
N MET A 95 21.00 15.17 -0.55
CA MET A 95 21.24 15.74 -1.89
C MET A 95 20.02 16.54 -2.34
N LYS A 96 20.18 17.88 -2.44
CA LYS A 96 19.25 18.83 -3.08
C LYS A 96 19.15 18.59 -4.61
N THR A 97 19.07 17.34 -5.05
CA THR A 97 18.93 17.00 -6.46
C THR A 97 17.46 16.98 -6.84
N THR A 98 17.07 17.97 -7.63
CA THR A 98 15.71 18.23 -8.13
C THR A 98 15.18 17.13 -9.07
N ASP A 99 15.98 16.13 -9.44
CA ASP A 99 15.65 15.13 -10.49
C ASP A 99 15.83 13.65 -10.09
N ALA A 100 16.29 13.33 -8.87
CA ALA A 100 16.64 11.95 -8.53
C ALA A 100 15.44 11.13 -8.01
N GLN A 101 14.76 10.41 -8.90
CA GLN A 101 13.99 9.18 -8.61
C GLN A 101 12.94 9.26 -7.48
N GLU A 102 12.30 10.41 -7.30
CA GLU A 102 11.37 10.62 -6.19
C GLU A 102 10.09 9.80 -6.34
N LEU A 103 9.67 9.14 -5.25
CA LEU A 103 8.38 8.46 -5.17
C LEU A 103 7.26 9.50 -5.11
N ASN A 104 6.17 9.25 -5.84
CA ASN A 104 5.06 10.18 -6.01
C ASN A 104 3.71 9.43 -5.99
N TYR A 105 2.61 10.15 -6.21
CA TYR A 105 1.26 9.56 -6.23
C TYR A 105 1.12 8.35 -7.16
N ARG A 106 1.78 8.35 -8.33
CA ARG A 106 1.72 7.20 -9.27
C ARG A 106 2.30 5.96 -8.63
N HIS A 107 3.36 6.12 -7.85
CA HIS A 107 3.97 4.99 -7.18
C HIS A 107 3.04 4.41 -6.12
N GLY A 108 2.37 5.26 -5.34
CA GLY A 108 1.35 4.82 -4.38
C GLY A 108 0.18 4.09 -5.05
N PHE A 109 -0.31 4.64 -6.16
CA PHE A 109 -1.38 4.04 -6.95
C PHE A 109 -1.00 2.65 -7.46
N LEU A 110 0.12 2.55 -8.19
CA LEU A 110 0.59 1.30 -8.75
C LEU A 110 0.91 0.27 -7.67
N MET A 111 1.50 0.72 -6.56
CA MET A 111 1.80 -0.17 -5.44
C MET A 111 0.54 -0.81 -4.89
N GLN A 112 -0.61 -0.13 -4.91
CA GLN A 112 -1.85 -0.72 -4.45
C GLN A 112 -2.36 -1.82 -5.39
N TRP A 113 -2.30 -1.59 -6.69
CA TRP A 113 -2.74 -2.56 -7.71
C TRP A 113 -1.81 -3.76 -7.81
N LEU A 114 -0.52 -3.56 -7.58
CA LEU A 114 0.51 -4.59 -7.65
C LEU A 114 0.78 -5.30 -6.32
N ASN A 115 0.07 -4.92 -5.24
CA ASN A 115 0.24 -5.51 -3.92
C ASN A 115 -0.86 -6.55 -3.63
N PRO A 116 -0.52 -7.84 -3.50
CA PRO A 116 -1.49 -8.89 -3.18
C PRO A 116 -2.30 -8.62 -1.91
N LYS A 117 -1.74 -7.91 -0.92
CA LYS A 117 -2.46 -7.52 0.30
C LYS A 117 -3.69 -6.66 0.00
N ALA A 118 -3.60 -5.75 -0.97
CA ALA A 118 -4.72 -4.88 -1.34
C ALA A 118 -5.85 -5.68 -1.99
N TRP A 119 -5.50 -6.63 -2.86
CA TRP A 119 -6.45 -7.56 -3.47
C TRP A 119 -7.15 -8.43 -2.43
N ILE A 120 -6.39 -9.03 -1.51
CA ILE A 120 -6.95 -9.82 -0.41
C ILE A 120 -7.91 -8.96 0.42
N ALA A 121 -7.54 -7.73 0.78
CA ALA A 121 -8.41 -6.84 1.55
C ALA A 121 -9.72 -6.49 0.80
N CYS A 122 -9.65 -6.24 -0.51
CA CYS A 122 -10.84 -5.96 -1.31
C CYS A 122 -11.74 -7.20 -1.43
N LEU A 123 -11.18 -8.35 -1.80
CA LEU A 123 -11.91 -9.61 -1.96
C LEU A 123 -12.56 -10.02 -0.63
N SER A 124 -11.80 -10.01 0.47
CA SER A 124 -12.31 -10.34 1.80
C SER A 124 -13.38 -9.37 2.28
N GLY A 125 -13.24 -8.07 2.01
CA GLY A 125 -14.25 -7.07 2.39
C GLY A 125 -15.55 -7.26 1.60
N VAL A 126 -15.43 -7.43 0.28
CA VAL A 126 -16.56 -7.67 -0.61
C VAL A 126 -17.30 -8.96 -0.25
N SER A 127 -16.59 -10.04 0.04
CA SER A 127 -17.19 -11.31 0.44
C SER A 127 -17.81 -11.24 1.84
N ALA A 128 -17.11 -10.66 2.82
CA ALA A 128 -17.56 -10.63 4.22
C ALA A 128 -18.82 -9.80 4.44
N PHE A 129 -19.04 -8.77 3.60
CA PHE A 129 -20.17 -7.85 3.72
C PHE A 129 -21.23 -8.02 2.61
N GLY A 130 -21.10 -9.04 1.76
CA GLY A 130 -22.08 -9.34 0.71
C GLY A 130 -22.28 -8.20 -0.29
N LEU A 131 -21.19 -7.57 -0.74
CA LEU A 131 -21.26 -6.32 -1.51
C LEU A 131 -21.58 -6.51 -3.00
N ASN A 132 -21.42 -7.73 -3.54
CA ASN A 132 -21.62 -8.02 -4.97
C ASN A 132 -23.07 -7.82 -5.44
N ASP A 133 -24.03 -8.07 -4.55
CA ASP A 133 -25.47 -8.06 -4.88
C ASP A 133 -26.14 -6.72 -4.54
N SER A 134 -25.38 -5.75 -4.00
CA SER A 134 -25.92 -4.50 -3.49
C SER A 134 -25.00 -3.30 -3.71
N TYR A 135 -25.30 -2.52 -4.75
CA TYR A 135 -24.59 -1.26 -5.05
C TYR A 135 -24.66 -0.25 -3.89
N SER A 136 -25.76 -0.22 -3.13
CA SER A 136 -25.89 0.64 -1.96
C SER A 136 -24.92 0.24 -0.85
N MET A 137 -24.80 -1.06 -0.56
CA MET A 137 -23.84 -1.55 0.44
C MET A 137 -22.39 -1.37 0.01
N LEU A 138 -22.09 -1.60 -1.28
CA LEU A 138 -20.77 -1.31 -1.83
C LEU A 138 -20.42 0.18 -1.67
N THR A 139 -21.37 1.07 -1.98
CA THR A 139 -21.18 2.53 -1.84
C THR A 139 -20.92 2.92 -0.39
N ILE A 140 -21.72 2.40 0.55
CA ILE A 140 -21.52 2.62 1.99
C ILE A 140 -20.13 2.15 2.41
N PHE A 141 -19.73 0.95 2.01
CA PHE A 141 -18.43 0.40 2.36
C PHE A 141 -17.28 1.24 1.78
N VAL A 142 -17.36 1.67 0.53
CA VAL A 142 -16.37 2.57 -0.08
C VAL A 142 -16.29 3.91 0.67
N CYS A 143 -17.43 4.51 1.02
CA CYS A 143 -17.49 5.76 1.78
C CYS A 143 -16.90 5.63 3.20
N ILE A 144 -16.97 4.44 3.80
CA ILE A 144 -16.33 4.14 5.10
C ILE A 144 -14.83 3.87 4.92
N TYR A 145 -14.47 3.06 3.94
CA TYR A 145 -13.09 2.61 3.75
C TYR A 145 -12.20 3.78 3.32
N PHE A 146 -12.67 4.64 2.41
CA PHE A 146 -11.89 5.78 1.92
C PHE A 146 -11.27 6.63 3.05
N PRO A 147 -12.03 7.24 3.98
CA PRO A 147 -11.47 8.08 5.03
C PRO A 147 -10.60 7.28 6.00
N ILE A 148 -10.99 6.04 6.35
CA ILE A 148 -10.22 5.21 7.28
C ILE A 148 -8.86 4.83 6.68
N CYS A 149 -8.83 4.44 5.40
CA CYS A 149 -7.60 4.15 4.67
C CYS A 149 -6.73 5.41 4.59
N TYR A 150 -7.32 6.54 4.18
CA TYR A 150 -6.61 7.81 4.06
C TYR A 150 -5.94 8.23 5.38
N LEU A 151 -6.67 8.16 6.49
CA LEU A 151 -6.17 8.49 7.82
C LEU A 151 -5.11 7.48 8.30
N SER A 152 -5.32 6.18 8.06
CA SER A 152 -4.36 5.12 8.42
C SER A 152 -3.03 5.30 7.70
N LEU A 153 -3.07 5.51 6.38
CA LEU A 153 -1.88 5.76 5.57
C LEU A 153 -1.21 7.09 5.95
N SER A 154 -2.00 8.13 6.26
CA SER A 154 -1.49 9.41 6.76
C SER A 154 -0.80 9.27 8.12
N ALA A 155 -1.27 8.37 8.99
CA ALA A 155 -0.61 8.08 10.26
C ALA A 155 0.78 7.48 10.03
N TRP A 156 0.93 6.55 9.07
CA TRP A 156 2.25 6.04 8.66
C TRP A 156 3.15 7.14 8.11
N ALA A 157 2.62 8.07 7.31
CA ALA A 157 3.38 9.22 6.83
C ALA A 157 3.86 10.10 7.99
N PHE A 158 2.99 10.37 8.97
CA PHE A 158 3.30 11.18 10.14
C PHE A 158 4.36 10.53 11.04
N ILE A 159 4.25 9.22 11.28
CA ILE A 159 5.28 8.45 12.00
C ILE A 159 6.62 8.59 11.28
N GLY A 160 6.65 8.48 9.95
CA GLY A 160 7.87 8.64 9.15
C GLY A 160 8.50 10.02 9.34
N VAL A 161 7.69 11.08 9.33
CA VAL A 161 8.17 12.44 9.59
C VAL A 161 8.72 12.60 11.00
N LYS A 162 8.11 11.95 12.01
CA LYS A 162 8.64 11.97 13.37
C LYS A 162 9.97 11.23 13.50
N LEU A 163 10.19 10.18 12.70
CA LEU A 163 11.45 9.45 12.61
C LEU A 163 12.57 10.24 11.89
N VAL A 164 12.33 11.49 11.45
CA VAL A 164 13.39 12.36 10.90
C VAL A 164 14.52 12.62 11.89
N PHE A 165 14.33 12.41 13.21
CA PHE A 165 15.42 12.50 14.19
C PHE A 165 16.59 11.54 13.88
N LEU A 166 16.35 10.48 13.09
CA LEU A 166 17.39 9.58 12.60
C LEU A 166 18.48 10.29 11.78
N THR A 167 18.21 11.49 11.27
CA THR A 167 19.21 12.40 10.66
C THR A 167 20.30 12.83 11.64
N ARG A 168 19.99 12.90 12.94
CA ARG A 168 20.93 13.31 13.99
C ARG A 168 21.86 12.19 14.44
N ILE A 169 21.55 10.94 14.06
CA ILE A 169 22.34 9.75 14.40
C ILE A 169 23.31 9.47 13.25
N LYS A 170 24.59 9.22 13.55
CA LYS A 170 25.58 8.84 12.55
C LYS A 170 25.09 7.60 11.78
N ASN A 171 24.91 7.74 10.47
CA ASN A 171 24.35 6.71 9.57
C ASN A 171 22.90 6.25 9.89
N GLY A 172 22.14 6.96 10.73
CA GLY A 172 20.80 6.53 11.17
C GLY A 172 19.82 6.33 10.02
N ILE A 173 19.76 7.30 9.09
CA ILE A 173 18.89 7.18 7.91
C ILE A 173 19.34 6.05 6.99
N ARG A 174 20.66 5.83 6.85
CA ARG A 174 21.19 4.75 6.01
C ARG A 174 20.74 3.39 6.50
N TRP A 175 20.86 3.13 7.81
CA TRP A 175 20.41 1.87 8.40
C TRP A 175 18.89 1.70 8.30
N PHE A 176 18.13 2.78 8.50
CA PHE A 176 16.69 2.77 8.31
C PHE A 176 16.31 2.43 6.86
N ASN A 177 16.94 3.05 5.87
CA ASN A 177 16.72 2.78 4.46
C ASN A 177 17.07 1.34 4.07
N ILE A 178 18.17 0.81 4.60
CA ILE A 178 18.55 -0.60 4.41
C ILE A 178 17.47 -1.53 5.00
N ALA A 179 16.99 -1.25 6.22
CA ALA A 179 15.96 -2.07 6.86
C ALA A 179 14.64 -2.03 6.07
N MET A 180 14.16 -0.85 5.69
CA MET A 180 12.89 -0.68 4.96
C MET A 180 12.96 -1.24 3.54
N GLY A 181 14.02 -0.93 2.79
CA GLY A 181 14.22 -1.44 1.45
C GLY A 181 14.45 -2.95 1.44
N GLY A 182 15.22 -3.45 2.41
CA GLY A 182 15.44 -4.89 2.63
C GLY A 182 14.14 -5.62 2.96
N MET A 183 13.30 -5.07 3.84
CA MET A 183 12.00 -5.68 4.18
C MET A 183 11.06 -5.76 2.96
N LEU A 184 11.03 -4.71 2.11
CA LEU A 184 10.28 -4.73 0.86
C LEU A 184 10.80 -5.80 -0.10
N MET A 185 12.11 -5.92 -0.26
CA MET A 185 12.72 -6.97 -1.10
C MET A 185 12.45 -8.36 -0.54
N LEU A 186 12.49 -8.55 0.79
CA LEU A 186 12.15 -9.81 1.44
C LEU A 186 10.68 -10.18 1.19
N VAL A 187 9.75 -9.23 1.28
CA VAL A 187 8.34 -9.46 0.91
C VAL A 187 8.22 -9.83 -0.57
N ALA A 188 8.97 -9.17 -1.45
CA ALA A 188 8.97 -9.48 -2.88
C ALA A 188 9.48 -10.91 -3.17
N VAL A 189 10.57 -11.33 -2.53
CA VAL A 189 11.11 -12.68 -2.65
C VAL A 189 10.15 -13.70 -2.06
N TYR A 190 9.58 -13.42 -0.89
CA TYR A 190 8.54 -14.26 -0.29
C TYR A 190 7.36 -14.44 -1.25
N LEU A 191 6.89 -13.35 -1.86
CA LEU A 191 5.84 -13.41 -2.86
C LEU A 191 6.23 -14.29 -4.05
N LEU A 192 7.45 -14.18 -4.60
CA LEU A 192 7.91 -15.04 -5.71
C LEU A 192 7.94 -16.53 -5.35
N LEU A 193 8.35 -16.85 -4.12
CA LEU A 193 8.44 -18.22 -3.62
C LEU A 193 7.08 -18.78 -3.21
N SER A 194 6.14 -17.92 -2.81
CA SER A 194 4.79 -18.31 -2.45
C SER A 194 4.05 -18.79 -3.70
N ARG A 195 3.56 -20.03 -3.68
CA ARG A 195 2.56 -20.47 -4.66
C ARG A 195 1.24 -19.83 -4.25
N ILE A 196 0.82 -18.80 -4.98
CA ILE A 196 -0.53 -18.27 -4.82
C ILE A 196 -1.47 -19.33 -5.40
N PRO A 197 -2.47 -19.82 -4.63
CA PRO A 197 -3.40 -20.83 -5.10
C PRO A 197 -4.25 -20.35 -6.28
#